data_AF-A0A5B6US64-F1
#
_entry.id   AF-A0A5B6US64-F1
#
_cell.length_a   1.000
_cell.length_b   1.000
_cell.length_c   1.000
_cell.angle_alpha   90.00
_cell.angle_beta   90.00
_cell.angle_gamma   90.00
#
_symmetry.space_group_name_H-M   'P 1'
#
loop_
_entity.id
_entity.type
_entity.pdbx_description
1 polymer ?
#
loop_
_entity_poly.entity_id
_entity_poly.type
_entity_poly.pdbx_seq_one_letter_code
_entity_poly.pdbx_strand_id
1 'polypeptide(L)'
;MVEYNGSLPTFFLNQYAWTKVSSIIFLDAPVGTGFSYSRTTQGFKTGDMKHAISCYNFLRKSHPKFISNPLYIAGDSYSGMIVPIITQAISDGSSLHPHPHKTYIEAKPVLNLKGYLLGNPFTDVKFDGNSKIIYYNRMALISDELYESAKSNCKQEYIDVEISNRMCVKDLQTISECTAHINTMHILEPYCPSEFPKVRKYLLETHEDSLHLSDGYPQFGCRVNVLPLAICIYNYYCYLCKVWATDISVQKALHIRKGTIKEWVRCNKSMDYDYDVASVVSYHLCLNTRGYRALIYSGDHDLAVTYVGTESWIKSLNLSIVDDWRPWIVDGQVAGYSREYGNNFTFATVKASVLIFWKKNRCNGVWGAGHTAPEYKPKESFSMFKRWISQQPLGGTVGDVEFFYYFIQSESNPSKDPLILWLTGGPGPLQFNLMEYNGSLPTFSLNPYSWTKVKSFIHSFTHDSIK
;
A
#
# COMPACT_ATOMS: atom_id res chain seq x y z
N MET A 1 7.97 -1.75 -21.27
CA MET A 1 9.18 -2.51 -20.89
C MET A 1 9.90 -2.91 -22.17
N VAL A 2 11.23 -2.95 -22.16
CA VAL A 2 12.07 -3.52 -23.22
C VAL A 2 12.54 -4.88 -22.72
N GLU A 3 12.65 -5.87 -23.60
CA GLU A 3 13.10 -7.21 -23.23
C GLU A 3 14.55 -7.19 -22.71
N TYR A 4 14.87 -8.10 -21.78
CA TYR A 4 16.21 -8.14 -21.18
C TYR A 4 17.20 -8.72 -22.19
N ASN A 5 18.21 -7.95 -22.56
CA ASN A 5 19.18 -8.33 -23.58
C ASN A 5 20.44 -9.04 -23.02
N GLY A 6 20.46 -9.40 -21.73
CA GLY A 6 21.61 -10.03 -21.08
C GLY A 6 22.66 -9.06 -20.52
N SER A 7 22.54 -7.75 -20.75
CA SER A 7 23.46 -6.74 -20.22
C SER A 7 23.16 -6.36 -18.77
N LEU A 8 24.16 -5.85 -18.02
CA LEU A 8 23.93 -5.43 -16.62
C LEU A 8 22.75 -4.42 -16.54
N PRO A 9 21.73 -4.68 -15.69
CA PRO A 9 20.58 -3.79 -15.59
C PRO A 9 20.97 -2.37 -15.17
N THR A 10 20.29 -1.39 -15.75
CA THR A 10 20.53 0.05 -15.49
C THR A 10 19.45 0.65 -14.61
N PHE A 11 19.83 1.57 -13.73
CA PHE A 11 18.89 2.31 -12.89
C PHE A 11 18.38 3.58 -13.57
N PHE A 12 17.14 3.93 -13.28
CA PHE A 12 16.55 5.23 -13.58
C PHE A 12 16.22 5.95 -12.28
N LEU A 13 16.39 7.27 -12.26
CA LEU A 13 16.01 8.07 -11.10
C LEU A 13 14.50 8.06 -10.92
N ASN A 14 14.05 7.68 -9.73
CA ASN A 14 12.64 7.79 -9.35
C ASN A 14 12.33 9.23 -8.92
N GLN A 15 11.52 9.94 -9.72
CA GLN A 15 11.10 11.30 -9.43
C GLN A 15 10.24 11.43 -8.16
N TYR A 16 9.74 10.33 -7.62
CA TYR A 16 8.94 10.27 -6.39
C TYR A 16 9.67 9.53 -5.25
N ALA A 17 11.00 9.44 -5.32
CA ALA A 17 11.79 8.84 -4.25
C ALA A 17 11.58 9.57 -2.92
N TRP A 18 11.33 8.81 -1.85
CA TRP A 18 11.16 9.35 -0.49
C TRP A 18 12.44 10.01 0.03
N THR A 19 13.61 9.61 -0.50
CA THR A 19 14.91 10.24 -0.21
C THR A 19 14.99 11.72 -0.59
N LYS A 20 14.02 12.25 -1.34
CA LYS A 20 13.90 13.68 -1.61
C LYS A 20 13.59 14.51 -0.36
N VAL A 21 13.04 13.91 0.68
CA VAL A 21 12.67 14.60 1.94
C VAL A 21 13.13 13.86 3.19
N SER A 22 13.91 12.78 3.05
CA SER A 22 14.42 12.00 4.18
C SER A 22 15.77 11.34 3.87
N SER A 23 16.56 11.08 4.92
CA SER A 23 17.68 10.14 4.85
C SER A 23 17.18 8.76 5.24
N ILE A 24 17.39 7.75 4.40
CA ILE A 24 16.84 6.40 4.58
C ILE A 24 17.97 5.39 4.73
N ILE A 25 17.87 4.52 5.74
CA ILE A 25 18.69 3.33 5.86
C ILE A 25 17.87 2.14 5.36
N PHE A 26 18.27 1.55 4.24
CA PHE A 26 17.73 0.28 3.78
C PHE A 26 18.53 -0.84 4.44
N LEU A 27 17.87 -1.65 5.26
CA LEU A 27 18.50 -2.73 6.02
C LEU A 27 17.99 -4.07 5.48
N ASP A 28 18.90 -4.87 4.93
CA ASP A 28 18.64 -6.28 4.67
C ASP A 28 18.58 -7.02 6.01
N ALA A 29 17.38 -7.40 6.44
CA ALA A 29 17.17 -8.11 7.69
C ALA A 29 16.03 -9.14 7.57
N PRO A 30 16.04 -10.20 8.40
CA PRO A 30 17.12 -10.59 9.31
C PRO A 30 18.33 -11.19 8.57
N VAL A 31 19.29 -11.77 9.31
CA VAL A 31 20.43 -12.49 8.73
C VAL A 31 19.93 -13.61 7.79
N GLY A 32 20.46 -13.66 6.57
CA GLY A 32 20.00 -14.56 5.50
C GLY A 32 19.18 -13.86 4.42
N THR A 33 18.74 -12.63 4.68
CA THR A 33 18.09 -11.74 3.69
C THR A 33 19.13 -10.96 2.90
N GLY A 34 18.99 -10.94 1.57
CA GLY A 34 19.82 -10.13 0.67
C GLY A 34 21.32 -10.33 0.88
N PHE A 35 22.02 -9.27 1.29
CA PHE A 35 23.45 -9.29 1.57
C PHE A 35 23.83 -9.56 3.03
N SER A 36 22.85 -9.69 3.93
CA SER A 36 23.08 -9.95 5.35
C SER A 36 23.39 -11.41 5.61
N TYR A 37 24.50 -11.70 6.29
CA TYR A 37 25.01 -13.06 6.51
C TYR A 37 25.53 -13.25 7.95
N SER A 38 25.64 -14.51 8.37
CA SER A 38 26.34 -14.92 9.59
C SER A 38 27.61 -15.70 9.25
N ARG A 39 28.63 -15.61 10.13
CA ARG A 39 29.84 -16.44 10.05
C ARG A 39 29.66 -17.82 10.68
N THR A 40 28.55 -18.04 11.38
CA THR A 40 28.21 -19.30 12.05
C THR A 40 26.83 -19.77 11.60
N THR A 41 26.64 -21.08 11.55
CA THR A 41 25.34 -21.70 11.21
C THR A 41 24.24 -21.26 12.19
N GLN A 42 24.56 -21.19 13.49
CA GLN A 42 23.62 -20.76 14.53
C GLN A 42 23.14 -19.31 14.36
N GLY A 43 23.94 -18.45 13.72
CA GLY A 43 23.53 -17.07 13.46
C GLY A 43 22.46 -16.92 12.36
N PHE A 44 22.20 -17.96 11.57
CA PHE A 44 21.10 -17.98 10.60
C PHE A 44 19.75 -18.38 11.22
N LYS A 45 19.75 -19.01 12.40
CA LYS A 45 18.52 -19.28 13.15
C LYS A 45 17.96 -17.98 13.69
N THR A 46 16.73 -17.63 13.35
CA THR A 46 16.12 -16.35 13.76
C THR A 46 14.62 -16.49 14.00
N GLY A 47 14.00 -15.43 14.48
CA GLY A 47 12.55 -15.29 14.63
C GLY A 47 12.17 -13.82 14.79
N ASP A 48 10.91 -13.50 15.01
CA ASP A 48 10.39 -12.12 15.05
C ASP A 48 11.08 -11.29 16.13
N MET A 49 11.16 -11.83 17.36
CA MET A 49 11.80 -11.13 18.47
C MET A 49 13.31 -10.95 18.21
N LYS A 50 13.99 -11.99 17.74
CA LYS A 50 15.44 -11.92 17.47
C LYS A 50 15.74 -10.95 16.31
N HIS A 51 14.87 -10.90 15.30
CA HIS A 51 14.95 -9.98 14.19
C HIS A 51 14.83 -8.54 14.70
N ALA A 52 13.77 -8.22 15.44
CA ALA A 52 13.57 -6.88 16.01
C ALA A 52 14.74 -6.43 16.90
N ILE A 53 15.24 -7.32 17.77
CA ILE A 53 16.40 -7.06 18.63
C ILE A 53 17.66 -6.76 17.80
N SER A 54 17.89 -7.53 16.74
CA SER A 54 19.06 -7.34 15.87
C SER A 54 19.01 -6.00 15.15
N CYS A 55 17.82 -5.60 14.65
CA CYS A 55 17.61 -4.29 14.04
C CYS A 55 17.80 -3.14 15.02
N TYR A 56 17.27 -3.26 16.24
CA TYR A 56 17.49 -2.29 17.31
C TYR A 56 18.98 -2.12 17.64
N ASN A 57 19.70 -3.24 17.79
CA ASN A 57 21.13 -3.23 18.07
C ASN A 57 21.96 -2.65 16.92
N PHE A 58 21.54 -2.88 15.68
CA PHE A 58 22.14 -2.26 14.51
C PHE A 58 21.97 -0.73 14.56
N LEU A 59 20.73 -0.24 14.74
CA LEU A 59 20.44 1.21 14.79
C LEU A 59 21.26 1.94 15.87
N ARG A 60 21.46 1.32 17.03
CA ARG A 60 22.27 1.89 18.11
C ARG A 60 23.75 2.06 17.78
N LYS A 61 24.30 1.26 16.87
CA LYS A 61 25.73 1.27 16.50
C LYS A 61 25.98 2.04 15.21
N SER A 62 24.93 2.38 14.48
CA SER A 62 25.02 2.92 13.13
C SER A 62 24.92 4.45 13.13
N HIS A 63 25.72 5.08 12.28
CA HIS A 63 25.57 6.49 11.88
C HIS A 63 25.43 7.51 13.05
N PRO A 64 26.44 7.68 13.92
CA PRO A 64 26.37 8.57 15.08
C PRO A 64 26.05 10.03 14.74
N LYS A 65 26.37 10.47 13.51
CA LYS A 65 26.03 11.80 12.99
C LYS A 65 24.52 12.09 12.88
N PHE A 66 23.68 11.04 12.89
CA PHE A 66 22.24 11.15 12.69
C PHE A 66 21.43 10.91 13.98
N ILE A 67 22.08 10.72 15.15
CA ILE A 67 21.40 10.41 16.42
C ILE A 67 20.39 11.49 16.81
N SER A 68 20.69 12.76 16.55
CA SER A 68 19.81 13.89 16.84
C SER A 68 18.65 14.04 15.86
N ASN A 69 18.70 13.39 14.69
CA ASN A 69 17.67 13.54 13.66
C ASN A 69 16.37 12.87 14.10
N PRO A 70 15.20 13.44 13.74
CA PRO A 70 13.92 12.76 13.91
C PRO A 70 13.96 11.36 13.29
N LEU A 71 13.81 10.34 14.12
CA LEU A 71 13.85 8.93 13.72
C LEU A 71 12.42 8.40 13.57
N TYR A 72 12.20 7.72 12.45
CA TYR A 72 10.99 6.96 12.18
C TYR A 72 11.37 5.54 11.77
N ILE A 73 10.63 4.55 12.28
CA ILE A 73 10.80 3.14 11.87
C ILE A 73 9.74 2.82 10.83
N ALA A 74 10.14 2.23 9.70
CA ALA A 74 9.27 2.06 8.56
C ALA A 74 9.41 0.68 7.92
N GLY A 75 8.36 0.21 7.28
CA GLY A 75 8.39 -0.97 6.43
C GLY A 75 7.04 -1.25 5.79
N ASP A 76 6.99 -2.31 4.98
CA ASP A 76 5.76 -2.79 4.37
C ASP A 76 5.55 -4.28 4.71
N SER A 77 4.34 -4.79 4.50
CA SER A 77 4.03 -6.22 4.55
C SER A 77 4.32 -6.82 5.93
N TYR A 78 5.11 -7.90 5.99
CA TYR A 78 5.52 -8.58 7.22
C TYR A 78 6.31 -7.68 8.19
N SER A 79 6.82 -6.53 7.72
CA SER A 79 7.37 -5.49 8.61
C SER A 79 6.33 -4.99 9.62
N GLY A 80 5.03 -5.18 9.34
CA GLY A 80 3.94 -4.93 10.30
C GLY A 80 4.13 -5.65 11.62
N MET A 81 4.71 -6.86 11.64
CA MET A 81 5.05 -7.59 12.86
C MET A 81 6.29 -7.00 13.55
N ILE A 82 7.28 -6.57 12.77
CA ILE A 82 8.63 -6.28 13.28
C ILE A 82 8.78 -4.82 13.73
N VAL A 83 8.22 -3.87 12.97
CA VAL A 83 8.35 -2.43 13.20
C VAL A 83 7.80 -2.00 14.56
N PRO A 84 6.60 -2.45 15.02
CA PRO A 84 6.09 -2.09 16.34
C PRO A 84 7.01 -2.58 17.46
N ILE A 85 7.59 -3.79 17.33
CA ILE A 85 8.52 -4.37 18.31
C ILE A 85 9.82 -3.54 18.38
N ILE A 86 10.40 -3.19 17.23
CA ILE A 86 11.60 -2.32 17.18
C ILE A 86 11.29 -0.96 17.80
N THR A 87 10.15 -0.36 17.43
CA THR A 87 9.75 0.98 17.89
C THR A 87 9.56 1.00 19.40
N GLN A 88 8.93 -0.04 19.96
CA GLN A 88 8.76 -0.18 21.41
C GLN A 88 10.10 -0.39 22.12
N ALA A 89 11.01 -1.21 21.57
CA ALA A 89 12.35 -1.39 22.13
C ALA A 89 13.16 -0.09 22.19
N ILE A 90 13.02 0.78 21.18
CA ILE A 90 13.64 2.11 21.19
C ILE A 90 12.99 2.99 22.25
N SER A 91 11.66 3.01 22.31
CA SER A 91 10.87 3.76 23.29
C SER A 91 11.18 3.38 24.75
N ASP A 92 11.36 2.09 25.04
CA ASP A 92 11.67 1.57 26.37
C ASP A 92 13.10 1.86 26.83
N GLY A 93 14.00 2.29 25.93
CA GLY A 93 15.42 2.52 26.24
C GLY A 93 16.18 1.28 26.72
N SER A 94 15.54 0.12 26.72
CA SER A 94 16.00 -1.11 27.32
C SER A 94 16.30 -2.14 26.23
N SER A 95 17.39 -2.89 26.38
CA SER A 95 17.54 -4.13 25.62
C SER A 95 16.33 -5.00 25.94
N LEU A 96 15.55 -5.38 24.92
CA LEU A 96 14.51 -6.42 25.04
C LEU A 96 15.18 -7.66 25.67
N HIS A 97 15.03 -7.81 26.98
CA HIS A 97 15.46 -8.98 27.71
C HIS A 97 14.26 -9.91 27.83
N PRO A 98 14.40 -11.22 27.56
CA PRO A 98 13.35 -12.22 27.84
C PRO A 98 12.99 -12.35 29.34
N HIS A 99 13.59 -11.55 30.22
CA HIS A 99 13.43 -11.63 31.67
C HIS A 99 13.24 -10.25 32.31
N PRO A 100 12.23 -10.03 33.18
CA PRO A 100 11.84 -8.71 33.69
C PRO A 100 12.77 -8.05 34.72
N HIS A 101 13.95 -8.61 35.04
CA HIS A 101 14.62 -8.31 36.32
C HIS A 101 16.09 -7.85 36.27
N LYS A 102 16.61 -7.34 35.13
CA LYS A 102 17.92 -6.66 35.13
C LYS A 102 17.93 -5.36 34.34
N THR A 103 17.85 -4.26 35.05
CA THR A 103 18.14 -2.90 34.58
C THR A 103 19.66 -2.69 34.51
N TYR A 104 20.25 -2.87 33.33
CA TYR A 104 21.60 -2.36 33.06
C TYR A 104 21.49 -0.90 32.62
N ILE A 105 21.88 0.01 33.50
CA ILE A 105 22.09 1.43 33.21
C ILE A 105 23.43 1.56 32.47
N GLU A 106 23.43 1.30 31.17
CA GLU A 106 24.43 1.90 30.29
C GLU A 106 23.85 3.22 29.79
N ALA A 107 24.64 4.31 29.86
CA ALA A 107 24.33 5.58 29.22
C ALA A 107 24.36 5.40 27.70
N LYS A 108 23.24 4.95 27.14
CA LYS A 108 23.07 4.65 25.71
C LYS A 108 22.63 5.91 24.96
N PRO A 109 23.06 6.12 23.70
CA PRO A 109 22.56 7.24 22.92
C PRO A 109 21.06 7.13 22.75
N VAL A 110 20.33 8.16 23.19
CA VAL A 110 18.88 8.25 23.06
C VAL A 110 18.58 8.55 21.59
N LEU A 111 18.02 7.57 20.88
CA LEU A 111 17.55 7.78 19.52
C LEU A 111 16.35 8.73 19.56
N ASN A 112 16.34 9.78 18.73
CA ASN A 112 15.27 10.78 18.69
C ASN A 112 14.02 10.24 17.96
N LEU A 113 13.40 9.19 18.51
CA LEU A 113 12.23 8.52 17.96
C LEU A 113 11.00 9.45 17.96
N LYS A 114 10.37 9.61 16.79
CA LYS A 114 9.15 10.41 16.61
C LYS A 114 7.92 9.60 16.24
N GLY A 115 8.10 8.40 15.70
CA GLY A 115 6.98 7.57 15.28
C GLY A 115 7.39 6.44 14.36
N TYR A 116 6.41 5.86 13.70
CA TYR A 116 6.59 4.77 12.76
C TYR A 116 5.57 4.84 11.62
N LEU A 117 5.86 4.18 10.51
CA LEU A 117 4.95 4.08 9.38
C LEU A 117 4.98 2.70 8.74
N LEU A 118 3.83 2.25 8.27
CA LEU A 118 3.63 0.88 7.80
C LEU A 118 2.68 0.86 6.62
N GLY A 119 3.11 0.25 5.51
CA GLY A 119 2.26 -0.01 4.36
C GLY A 119 1.83 -1.46 4.27
N ASN A 120 0.53 -1.68 4.06
CA ASN A 120 -0.10 -2.99 3.98
C ASN A 120 0.42 -3.94 5.09
N PRO A 121 0.38 -3.55 6.38
CA PRO A 121 1.06 -4.30 7.44
C PRO A 121 0.29 -5.53 7.86
N PHE A 122 0.95 -6.69 7.80
CA PHE A 122 0.49 -7.87 8.50
C PHE A 122 0.77 -7.69 10.00
N THR A 123 -0.27 -7.74 10.82
CA THR A 123 -0.25 -7.38 12.24
C THR A 123 -0.80 -8.50 13.13
N ASP A 124 -1.74 -9.30 12.62
CA ASP A 124 -2.40 -10.35 13.38
C ASP A 124 -3.03 -11.40 12.45
N VAL A 125 -2.75 -12.68 12.74
CA VAL A 125 -3.20 -13.82 11.94
C VAL A 125 -4.72 -13.84 11.75
N LYS A 126 -5.49 -13.55 12.80
CA LYS A 126 -6.95 -13.62 12.77
C LYS A 126 -7.56 -12.37 12.13
N PHE A 127 -7.13 -11.17 12.50
CA PHE A 127 -7.65 -9.94 11.89
C PHE A 127 -7.37 -9.92 10.39
N ASP A 128 -6.13 -10.17 10.00
CA ASP A 128 -5.73 -10.10 8.58
C ASP A 128 -6.28 -11.30 7.81
N GLY A 129 -6.28 -12.49 8.41
CA GLY A 129 -6.80 -13.72 7.79
C GLY A 129 -8.31 -13.68 7.56
N ASN A 130 -9.10 -13.41 8.60
CA ASN A 130 -10.56 -13.42 8.50
C ASN A 130 -11.09 -12.29 7.59
N SER A 131 -10.35 -11.19 7.49
CA SER A 131 -10.73 -10.07 6.63
C SER A 131 -10.77 -10.42 5.13
N LYS A 132 -10.07 -11.47 4.69
CA LYS A 132 -10.01 -11.84 3.27
C LYS A 132 -11.36 -12.21 2.71
N ILE A 133 -12.19 -12.93 3.45
CA ILE A 133 -13.54 -13.32 3.03
C ILE A 133 -14.44 -12.09 2.83
N ILE A 134 -14.34 -11.13 3.75
CA ILE A 134 -15.05 -9.84 3.66
C ILE A 134 -14.54 -9.05 2.44
N TYR A 135 -13.23 -9.02 2.24
CA TYR A 135 -12.62 -8.32 1.12
C TYR A 135 -13.02 -8.94 -0.23
N TYR A 136 -13.05 -10.27 -0.35
CA TYR A 136 -13.52 -10.95 -1.56
C TYR A 136 -14.92 -10.51 -1.95
N ASN A 137 -15.84 -10.44 -0.99
CA ASN A 137 -17.20 -9.97 -1.23
C ASN A 137 -17.21 -8.49 -1.66
N ARG A 138 -16.49 -7.60 -0.94
CA ARG A 138 -16.42 -6.16 -1.26
C ARG A 138 -15.82 -5.85 -2.64
N MET A 139 -14.97 -6.73 -3.15
CA MET A 139 -14.33 -6.59 -4.46
C MET A 139 -15.02 -7.42 -5.55
N ALA A 140 -16.22 -7.96 -5.29
CA ALA A 140 -17.00 -8.79 -6.20
C ALA A 140 -16.24 -10.02 -6.72
N LEU A 141 -15.36 -10.60 -5.90
CA LEU A 141 -14.64 -11.84 -6.18
C LEU A 141 -15.44 -13.08 -5.76
N ILE A 142 -16.43 -12.90 -4.88
CA ILE A 142 -17.44 -13.90 -4.52
C ILE A 142 -18.81 -13.23 -4.44
N SER A 143 -19.88 -14.02 -4.61
CA SER A 143 -21.25 -13.49 -4.52
C SER A 143 -21.68 -13.19 -3.08
N ASP A 144 -22.72 -12.38 -2.92
CA ASP A 144 -23.30 -12.06 -1.61
C ASP A 144 -23.88 -13.31 -0.93
N GLU A 145 -24.48 -14.23 -1.70
CA GLU A 145 -25.03 -15.48 -1.18
C GLU A 145 -23.94 -16.40 -0.62
N LEU A 146 -22.81 -16.53 -1.33
CA LEU A 146 -21.67 -17.33 -0.86
C LEU A 146 -21.04 -16.69 0.37
N TYR A 147 -20.92 -15.36 0.39
CA TYR A 147 -20.41 -14.64 1.56
C TYR A 147 -21.31 -14.81 2.79
N GLU A 148 -22.62 -14.60 2.68
CA GLU A 148 -23.55 -14.75 3.81
C GLU A 148 -23.66 -16.21 4.27
N SER A 149 -23.59 -17.18 3.35
CA SER A 149 -23.47 -18.62 3.68
C SER A 149 -22.23 -18.88 4.53
N ALA A 150 -21.05 -18.47 4.04
CA ALA A 150 -19.78 -18.68 4.74
C ALA A 150 -19.76 -17.98 6.10
N LYS A 151 -20.24 -16.74 6.16
CA LYS A 151 -20.33 -15.94 7.39
C LYS A 151 -21.20 -16.61 8.45
N SER A 152 -22.33 -17.17 8.06
CA SER A 152 -23.22 -17.92 8.96
C SER A 152 -22.60 -19.26 9.38
N ASN A 153 -22.22 -20.10 8.40
CA ASN A 153 -21.76 -21.46 8.64
C ASN A 153 -20.41 -21.51 9.38
N CYS A 154 -19.51 -20.56 9.11
CA CYS A 154 -18.21 -20.45 9.76
C CYS A 154 -18.20 -19.56 11.01
N LYS A 155 -19.33 -18.92 11.36
CA LYS A 155 -19.43 -18.00 12.51
C LYS A 155 -18.38 -16.89 12.49
N GLN A 156 -18.05 -16.39 11.30
CA GLN A 156 -17.01 -15.37 11.07
C GLN A 156 -15.57 -15.77 11.47
N GLU A 157 -15.30 -17.07 11.68
CA GLU A 157 -13.95 -17.62 11.86
C GLU A 157 -13.60 -18.50 10.66
N TYR A 158 -12.63 -18.05 9.87
CA TYR A 158 -12.23 -18.63 8.58
C TYR A 158 -10.78 -19.13 8.60
N ILE A 159 -10.04 -18.94 9.71
CA ILE A 159 -8.67 -19.39 9.86
C ILE A 159 -8.61 -20.68 10.67
N ASP A 160 -9.14 -20.65 11.90
CA ASP A 160 -9.12 -21.81 12.82
C ASP A 160 -10.43 -22.60 12.71
N VAL A 161 -10.65 -23.22 11.55
CA VAL A 161 -11.92 -23.87 11.22
C VAL A 161 -11.97 -25.31 11.73
N GLU A 162 -13.07 -25.68 12.39
CA GLU A 162 -13.37 -27.06 12.78
C GLU A 162 -13.67 -27.92 11.53
N ILE A 163 -12.83 -28.92 11.24
CA ILE A 163 -13.00 -29.81 10.07
C ILE A 163 -14.33 -30.59 10.09
N SER A 164 -14.89 -30.83 11.29
CA SER A 164 -16.22 -31.44 11.46
C SER A 164 -17.36 -30.56 10.94
N ASN A 165 -17.17 -29.24 10.84
CA ASN A 165 -18.14 -28.31 10.29
C ASN A 165 -18.14 -28.36 8.75
N ARG A 166 -18.80 -29.37 8.21
CA ARG A 166 -18.86 -29.65 6.77
C ARG A 166 -19.44 -28.50 5.94
N MET A 167 -20.37 -27.72 6.50
CA MET A 167 -20.97 -26.58 5.78
C MET A 167 -19.95 -25.46 5.60
N CYS A 168 -19.25 -25.08 6.68
CA CYS A 168 -18.18 -24.08 6.59
C CYS A 168 -17.05 -24.53 5.66
N VAL A 169 -16.61 -25.78 5.80
CA VAL A 169 -15.57 -26.36 4.92
C VAL A 169 -15.98 -26.27 3.45
N LYS A 170 -17.23 -26.59 3.12
CA LYS A 170 -17.75 -26.51 1.76
C LYS A 170 -17.76 -25.07 1.23
N ASP A 171 -18.26 -24.12 2.03
CA ASP A 171 -18.28 -22.70 1.62
C ASP A 171 -16.86 -22.18 1.38
N LEU A 172 -15.92 -22.49 2.27
CA LEU A 172 -14.51 -22.08 2.14
C LEU A 172 -13.82 -22.73 0.93
N GLN A 173 -14.16 -23.97 0.62
CA GLN A 173 -13.68 -24.63 -0.60
C GLN A 173 -14.18 -23.89 -1.85
N THR A 174 -15.49 -23.60 -1.92
CA THR A 174 -16.05 -22.85 -3.07
C THR A 174 -15.43 -21.47 -3.20
N ILE A 175 -15.21 -20.75 -2.09
CA ILE A 175 -14.51 -19.46 -2.09
C ILE A 175 -13.08 -19.61 -2.62
N SER A 176 -12.36 -20.66 -2.17
CA SER A 176 -11.00 -20.95 -2.64
C SER A 176 -10.96 -21.21 -4.14
N GLU A 177 -11.95 -21.92 -4.69
CA GLU A 177 -12.07 -22.18 -6.13
C GLU A 177 -12.34 -20.89 -6.92
N CYS A 178 -13.24 -20.03 -6.43
CA CYS A 178 -13.53 -18.72 -7.06
C CYS A 178 -12.31 -17.79 -7.10
N THR A 179 -11.40 -17.91 -6.13
CA THR A 179 -10.28 -16.97 -5.93
C THR A 179 -8.90 -17.55 -6.29
N ALA A 180 -8.84 -18.81 -6.74
CA ALA A 180 -7.60 -19.55 -6.99
C ALA A 180 -6.64 -18.88 -7.98
N HIS A 181 -7.19 -18.10 -8.93
CA HIS A 181 -6.44 -17.43 -9.99
C HIS A 181 -6.51 -15.90 -9.88
N ILE A 182 -6.62 -15.38 -8.66
CA ILE A 182 -6.49 -13.95 -8.39
C ILE A 182 -5.06 -13.64 -7.95
N ASN A 183 -4.47 -12.60 -8.52
CA ASN A 183 -3.17 -12.10 -8.09
C ASN A 183 -3.30 -11.48 -6.70
N THR A 184 -2.64 -12.09 -5.71
CA THR A 184 -2.74 -11.67 -4.32
C THR A 184 -2.06 -10.33 -4.02
N MET A 185 -1.08 -9.92 -4.82
CA MET A 185 -0.39 -8.65 -4.65
C MET A 185 -1.19 -7.47 -5.23
N HIS A 186 -2.02 -7.75 -6.24
CA HIS A 186 -2.87 -6.75 -6.87
C HIS A 186 -3.99 -7.44 -7.66
N ILE A 187 -5.23 -7.40 -7.15
CA ILE A 187 -6.32 -8.22 -7.71
C ILE A 187 -6.72 -7.90 -9.17
N LEU A 188 -6.39 -6.71 -9.69
CA LEU A 188 -6.63 -6.36 -11.10
C LEU A 188 -5.49 -6.75 -12.06
N GLU A 189 -4.34 -7.20 -11.54
CA GLU A 189 -3.27 -7.71 -12.40
C GLU A 189 -3.50 -9.20 -12.71
N PRO A 190 -3.10 -9.69 -13.89
CA PRO A 190 -3.22 -11.10 -14.23
C PRO A 190 -2.59 -12.01 -13.18
N TYR A 191 -3.25 -13.15 -12.91
CA TYR A 191 -2.60 -14.26 -12.24
C TYR A 191 -1.71 -15.00 -13.20
N CYS A 192 -0.61 -15.51 -12.66
CA CYS A 192 0.48 -16.01 -13.44
C CYS A 192 1.04 -17.27 -12.75
N PRO A 193 1.05 -18.43 -13.44
CA PRO A 193 1.42 -19.73 -12.85
C PRO A 193 2.89 -20.20 -13.07
N SER A 194 3.50 -20.85 -12.09
CA SER A 194 4.74 -21.68 -12.21
C SER A 194 4.55 -23.00 -12.92
N GLU A 195 5.63 -23.45 -13.55
CA GLU A 195 6.05 -24.86 -13.61
C GLU A 195 6.55 -25.31 -12.23
N PHE A 196 5.81 -26.17 -11.50
CA PHE A 196 6.25 -27.18 -10.52
C PHE A 196 5.05 -27.60 -9.63
N PRO A 197 4.84 -28.90 -9.39
CA PRO A 197 3.66 -29.42 -8.67
C PRO A 197 3.69 -29.05 -7.17
N LYS A 198 2.50 -28.75 -6.63
CA LYS A 198 2.26 -28.32 -5.24
C LYS A 198 2.73 -29.37 -4.22
N VAL A 199 3.43 -28.96 -3.17
CA VAL A 199 3.43 -29.66 -1.86
C VAL A 199 2.60 -28.85 -0.88
N ARG A 200 1.52 -29.49 -0.40
CA ARG A 200 0.38 -28.93 0.36
C ARG A 200 0.77 -28.29 1.70
N LYS A 201 0.06 -27.20 2.09
CA LYS A 201 -0.13 -26.83 3.52
C LYS A 201 -1.47 -26.15 3.84
N TYR A 202 -2.52 -26.45 3.08
CA TYR A 202 -3.91 -26.29 3.51
C TYR A 202 -4.62 -27.64 3.34
N LEU A 203 -5.35 -28.08 4.36
CA LEU A 203 -5.88 -29.44 4.49
C LEU A 203 -6.97 -29.80 3.45
N LEU A 204 -7.40 -28.87 2.60
CA LEU A 204 -8.52 -29.04 1.67
C LEU A 204 -8.28 -28.50 0.24
N GLU A 205 -7.04 -28.22 -0.16
CA GLU A 205 -6.73 -28.00 -1.58
C GLU A 205 -6.50 -29.35 -2.29
N THR A 206 -7.54 -29.92 -2.87
CA THR A 206 -7.48 -31.16 -3.66
C THR A 206 -7.70 -30.90 -5.15
N HIS A 207 -6.76 -30.25 -5.84
CA HIS A 207 -6.69 -30.38 -7.30
C HIS A 207 -5.24 -30.36 -7.79
N GLU A 208 -4.85 -31.47 -8.43
CA GLU A 208 -3.71 -31.62 -9.33
C GLU A 208 -4.21 -31.24 -10.73
N ASP A 209 -3.76 -30.10 -11.27
CA ASP A 209 -3.92 -29.80 -12.69
C ASP A 209 -2.54 -29.64 -13.33
N SER A 210 -2.12 -30.72 -13.99
CA SER A 210 -0.93 -30.82 -14.81
C SER A 210 -1.20 -30.24 -16.20
N LEU A 211 -1.15 -28.91 -16.33
CA LEU A 211 -1.08 -28.25 -17.64
C LEU A 211 0.38 -28.24 -18.10
N HIS A 212 0.73 -29.19 -18.97
CA HIS A 212 1.99 -29.22 -19.70
C HIS A 212 2.14 -27.99 -20.60
N LEU A 213 3.11 -27.12 -20.31
CA LEU A 213 3.57 -26.05 -21.20
C LEU A 213 5.11 -26.08 -21.29
N SER A 214 5.61 -25.78 -22.48
CA SER A 214 6.95 -26.11 -22.97
C SER A 214 8.07 -25.24 -22.42
N ASP A 215 9.24 -25.85 -22.24
CA ASP A 215 10.54 -25.21 -21.97
C ASP A 215 10.77 -23.96 -22.82
N GLY A 216 10.67 -22.78 -22.20
CA GLY A 216 10.96 -21.51 -22.86
C GLY A 216 10.74 -20.32 -21.94
N TYR A 217 11.79 -19.51 -21.77
CA TYR A 217 11.87 -18.18 -21.12
C TYR A 217 10.53 -17.39 -20.96
N PRO A 218 10.40 -16.56 -19.91
CA PRO A 218 9.11 -15.94 -19.57
C PRO A 218 8.54 -15.06 -20.69
N GLN A 219 7.26 -15.28 -21.01
CA GLN A 219 6.49 -14.57 -22.05
C GLN A 219 6.29 -13.08 -21.72
N PHE A 220 6.46 -12.24 -22.75
CA PHE A 220 6.28 -10.78 -22.73
C PHE A 220 4.83 -10.38 -22.38
N GLY A 221 4.65 -9.35 -21.54
CA GLY A 221 3.32 -8.81 -21.17
C GLY A 221 2.77 -9.26 -19.81
N CYS A 222 3.50 -10.14 -19.14
CA CYS A 222 3.18 -10.72 -17.85
C CYS A 222 4.33 -10.37 -16.88
N ARG A 223 4.08 -9.81 -15.69
CA ARG A 223 5.16 -9.50 -14.71
C ARG A 223 5.66 -10.79 -13.97
N VAL A 224 6.05 -11.90 -14.61
CA VAL A 224 6.07 -13.26 -13.92
C VAL A 224 7.12 -14.30 -14.34
N ASN A 225 7.47 -15.41 -13.61
CA ASN A 225 6.69 -16.36 -12.75
C ASN A 225 7.51 -17.29 -11.75
N VAL A 226 6.82 -18.18 -10.98
CA VAL A 226 7.13 -19.49 -10.24
C VAL A 226 6.83 -19.71 -8.67
N LEU A 227 5.85 -20.60 -8.23
CA LEU A 227 5.33 -21.01 -6.84
C LEU A 227 6.14 -22.04 -5.99
N PRO A 228 5.71 -22.49 -4.74
CA PRO A 228 4.63 -22.04 -3.80
C PRO A 228 5.11 -21.60 -2.41
N LEU A 229 4.15 -21.16 -1.56
CA LEU A 229 4.25 -20.50 -0.25
C LEU A 229 4.70 -19.02 -0.31
N ALA A 230 3.71 -18.14 -0.13
CA ALA A 230 3.81 -16.76 0.36
C ALA A 230 4.86 -15.80 -0.29
N ILE A 231 4.30 -14.75 -0.91
CA ILE A 231 4.79 -13.35 -0.98
C ILE A 231 5.99 -12.99 -1.90
N CYS A 232 6.79 -13.91 -2.45
CA CYS A 232 7.79 -13.50 -3.44
C CYS A 232 7.96 -14.48 -4.58
N ILE A 233 7.48 -14.09 -5.77
CA ILE A 233 7.67 -14.80 -7.04
C ILE A 233 7.91 -13.77 -8.15
N TYR A 234 8.83 -14.10 -9.07
CA TYR A 234 9.64 -13.19 -9.86
C TYR A 234 8.87 -12.30 -10.83
N ASN A 235 8.59 -11.07 -10.39
CA ASN A 235 8.45 -9.93 -11.28
C ASN A 235 9.71 -9.80 -12.14
N TYR A 236 9.58 -9.45 -13.42
CA TYR A 236 10.69 -9.10 -14.31
C TYR A 236 11.67 -8.13 -13.62
N TYR A 237 11.16 -7.18 -12.82
CA TYR A 237 12.00 -6.31 -11.99
C TYR A 237 12.79 -7.05 -10.90
N CYS A 238 12.19 -8.05 -10.22
CA CYS A 238 12.89 -8.88 -9.24
C CYS A 238 14.02 -9.69 -9.88
N TYR A 239 13.79 -10.21 -11.09
CA TYR A 239 14.83 -10.89 -11.87
C TYR A 239 15.98 -9.95 -12.20
N LEU A 240 15.68 -8.74 -12.70
CA LEU A 240 16.71 -7.73 -12.94
C LEU A 240 17.46 -7.34 -11.67
N CYS A 241 16.78 -7.19 -10.53
CA CYS A 241 17.45 -6.96 -9.24
C CYS A 241 18.40 -8.09 -8.89
N LYS A 242 18.00 -9.35 -9.11
CA LYS A 242 18.86 -10.53 -8.88
C LYS A 242 20.10 -10.51 -9.75
N VAL A 243 19.93 -10.29 -11.06
CA VAL A 243 21.06 -10.18 -11.99
C VAL A 243 22.01 -9.07 -11.53
N TRP A 244 21.47 -7.89 -11.27
CA TRP A 244 22.25 -6.73 -10.85
C TRP A 244 23.01 -6.98 -9.53
N ALA A 245 22.32 -7.47 -8.50
CA ALA A 245 22.90 -7.68 -7.17
C ALA A 245 23.87 -8.88 -7.11
N THR A 246 23.76 -9.83 -8.05
CA THR A 246 24.67 -10.98 -8.17
C THR A 246 25.96 -10.60 -8.91
N ASP A 247 25.96 -9.55 -9.71
CA ASP A 247 27.14 -9.12 -10.46
C ASP A 247 28.32 -8.77 -9.52
N ILE A 248 29.50 -9.30 -9.84
CA ILE A 248 30.70 -9.16 -9.00
C ILE A 248 31.20 -7.70 -8.92
N SER A 249 31.00 -6.92 -9.99
CA SER A 249 31.39 -5.51 -10.02
C SER A 249 30.46 -4.68 -9.15
N VAL A 250 29.16 -5.01 -9.14
CA VAL A 250 28.16 -4.41 -8.27
C VAL A 250 28.45 -4.75 -6.80
N GLN A 251 28.69 -6.03 -6.48
CA GLN A 251 29.05 -6.43 -5.12
C GLN A 251 30.32 -5.72 -4.62
N LYS A 252 31.32 -5.55 -5.49
CA LYS A 252 32.54 -4.79 -5.16
C LYS A 252 32.22 -3.31 -4.89
N ALA A 253 31.37 -2.69 -5.70
CA ALA A 253 30.96 -1.29 -5.54
C ALA A 253 30.15 -1.06 -4.26
N LEU A 254 29.34 -2.04 -3.85
CA LEU A 254 28.58 -2.04 -2.60
C LEU A 254 29.42 -2.46 -1.37
N HIS A 255 30.70 -2.75 -1.56
CA HIS A 255 31.60 -3.26 -0.52
C HIS A 255 31.12 -4.56 0.15
N ILE A 256 30.44 -5.42 -0.60
CA ILE A 256 30.03 -6.75 -0.12
C ILE A 256 31.29 -7.59 0.11
N ARG A 257 31.32 -8.28 1.26
CA ARG A 257 32.47 -9.11 1.62
C ARG A 257 32.60 -10.28 0.65
N LYS A 258 33.76 -10.37 -0.01
CA LYS A 258 34.03 -11.44 -0.98
C LYS A 258 33.81 -12.82 -0.37
N GLY A 259 33.05 -13.66 -1.07
CA GLY A 259 32.79 -15.05 -0.71
C GLY A 259 31.62 -15.27 0.26
N THR A 260 30.95 -14.22 0.74
CA THR A 260 29.79 -14.38 1.64
C THR A 260 28.49 -14.63 0.91
N ILE A 261 28.29 -13.96 -0.24
CA ILE A 261 27.08 -14.06 -1.04
C ILE A 261 27.49 -14.34 -2.49
N LYS A 262 27.19 -15.55 -2.99
CA LYS A 262 27.47 -15.93 -4.38
C LYS A 262 26.35 -15.50 -5.33
N GLU A 263 25.12 -15.69 -4.90
CA GLU A 263 23.91 -15.37 -5.64
C GLU A 263 23.01 -14.58 -4.69
N TRP A 264 22.59 -13.39 -5.11
CA TRP A 264 21.68 -12.58 -4.31
C TRP A 264 20.25 -13.06 -4.51
N VAL A 265 19.52 -13.21 -3.41
CA VAL A 265 18.12 -13.63 -3.42
C VAL A 265 17.28 -12.56 -2.73
N ARG A 266 16.24 -12.08 -3.40
CA ARG A 266 15.35 -11.04 -2.87
C ARG A 266 14.63 -11.48 -1.59
N CYS A 267 14.05 -12.68 -1.62
CA CYS A 267 13.32 -13.27 -0.49
C CYS A 267 13.78 -14.72 -0.31
N ASN A 268 14.50 -14.99 0.77
CA ASN A 268 15.05 -16.31 1.04
C ASN A 268 14.04 -17.14 1.85
N LYS A 269 13.39 -18.11 1.20
CA LYS A 269 12.37 -18.96 1.85
C LYS A 269 12.94 -20.15 2.61
N SER A 270 14.23 -20.46 2.41
CA SER A 270 14.91 -21.57 3.08
C SER A 270 15.51 -21.16 4.43
N MET A 271 15.10 -19.99 4.95
CA MET A 271 15.57 -19.48 6.23
C MET A 271 14.97 -20.29 7.38
N ASP A 272 15.82 -20.59 8.38
CA ASP A 272 15.41 -21.15 9.67
C ASP A 272 14.83 -19.99 10.52
N TYR A 273 13.55 -19.68 10.26
CA TYR A 273 12.81 -18.56 10.85
C TYR A 273 11.65 -19.07 11.71
N ASP A 274 11.65 -18.69 12.98
CA ASP A 274 10.60 -18.96 13.94
C ASP A 274 9.60 -17.79 14.01
N TYR A 275 8.33 -18.09 13.76
CA TYR A 275 7.25 -17.10 13.79
C TYR A 275 6.71 -17.00 15.22
N ASP A 276 7.56 -16.49 16.12
CA ASP A 276 7.38 -16.54 17.57
C ASP A 276 6.46 -15.45 18.14
N VAL A 277 5.93 -14.56 17.29
CA VAL A 277 4.97 -13.52 17.68
C VAL A 277 3.65 -13.72 16.93
N ALA A 278 2.57 -14.00 17.66
CA ALA A 278 1.24 -14.23 17.06
C ALA A 278 0.51 -12.94 16.64
N SER A 279 0.72 -11.85 17.37
CA SER A 279 0.02 -10.57 17.18
C SER A 279 0.82 -9.41 17.74
N VAL A 280 0.78 -8.26 17.06
CA VAL A 280 1.39 -7.01 17.55
C VAL A 280 0.40 -5.86 17.74
N VAL A 281 -0.90 -6.14 17.74
CA VAL A 281 -1.96 -5.14 18.00
C VAL A 281 -1.72 -4.40 19.33
N SER A 282 -1.29 -5.10 20.38
CA SER A 282 -0.98 -4.50 21.69
C SER A 282 0.23 -3.56 21.66
N TYR A 283 1.21 -3.80 20.77
CA TYR A 283 2.35 -2.90 20.59
C TYR A 283 1.89 -1.57 19.98
N HIS A 284 0.98 -1.61 19.00
CA HIS A 284 0.39 -0.38 18.43
C HIS A 284 -0.35 0.44 19.50
N LEU A 285 -1.11 -0.21 20.39
CA LEU A 285 -1.77 0.46 21.51
C LEU A 285 -0.76 1.08 22.49
N CYS A 286 0.30 0.34 22.83
CA CYS A 286 1.35 0.83 23.73
C CYS A 286 2.09 2.05 23.14
N LEU A 287 2.41 2.01 21.84
CA LEU A 287 3.07 3.12 21.16
C LEU A 287 2.16 4.34 21.04
N ASN A 288 0.87 4.14 20.76
CA ASN A 288 -0.11 5.22 20.71
C ASN A 288 -0.26 5.90 22.08
N THR A 289 -0.41 5.13 23.17
CA THR A 289 -0.57 5.68 24.53
C THR A 289 0.66 6.46 25.01
N ARG A 290 1.84 6.19 24.44
CA ARG A 290 3.08 6.95 24.67
C ARG A 290 3.24 8.18 23.77
N GLY A 291 2.26 8.47 22.92
CA GLY A 291 2.25 9.64 22.04
C GLY A 291 3.10 9.51 20.77
N TYR A 292 3.51 8.29 20.39
CA TYR A 292 4.23 8.11 19.13
C TYR A 292 3.28 8.17 17.95
N ARG A 293 3.68 8.97 16.96
CA ARG A 293 2.92 9.15 15.73
C ARG A 293 2.95 7.87 14.88
N ALA A 294 1.83 7.54 14.25
CA ALA A 294 1.74 6.40 13.33
C ALA A 294 1.12 6.81 11.99
N LEU A 295 1.70 6.36 10.88
CA LEU A 295 1.03 6.30 9.58
C LEU A 295 0.86 4.84 9.19
N ILE A 296 -0.37 4.37 9.19
CA ILE A 296 -0.73 3.08 8.61
C ILE A 296 -1.38 3.36 7.27
N TYR A 297 -0.92 2.72 6.20
CA TYR A 297 -1.56 2.84 4.90
C TYR A 297 -1.75 1.49 4.22
N SER A 298 -2.77 1.37 3.36
CA SER A 298 -3.00 0.15 2.59
C SER A 298 -3.35 0.50 1.14
N GLY A 299 -2.71 -0.15 0.18
CA GLY A 299 -3.22 -0.20 -1.18
C GLY A 299 -4.59 -0.88 -1.21
N ASP A 300 -5.58 -0.25 -1.84
CA ASP A 300 -6.99 -0.71 -1.80
C ASP A 300 -7.25 -1.97 -2.64
N HIS A 301 -6.27 -2.42 -3.44
CA HIS A 301 -6.33 -3.63 -4.27
C HIS A 301 -5.40 -4.76 -3.79
N ASP A 302 -4.78 -4.61 -2.62
CA ASP A 302 -3.97 -5.65 -2.00
C ASP A 302 -4.84 -6.74 -1.36
N LEU A 303 -4.60 -7.99 -1.76
CA LEU A 303 -5.24 -9.16 -1.17
C LEU A 303 -4.31 -9.91 -0.20
N ALA A 304 -3.00 -9.70 -0.26
CA ALA A 304 -2.05 -10.31 0.66
C ALA A 304 -2.30 -9.80 2.09
N VAL A 305 -2.44 -8.48 2.24
CA VAL A 305 -2.86 -7.81 3.47
C VAL A 305 -3.95 -6.78 3.15
N THR A 306 -5.20 -7.18 3.34
CA THR A 306 -6.34 -6.35 2.94
C THR A 306 -6.46 -5.10 3.81
N TYR A 307 -6.90 -3.99 3.22
CA TYR A 307 -7.24 -2.78 3.99
C TYR A 307 -8.33 -3.05 5.05
N VAL A 308 -9.18 -4.07 4.81
CA VAL A 308 -10.25 -4.49 5.74
C VAL A 308 -9.65 -5.09 7.01
N GLY A 309 -8.60 -5.91 6.89
CA GLY A 309 -7.85 -6.46 8.02
C GLY A 309 -7.18 -5.35 8.82
N THR A 310 -6.54 -4.43 8.10
CA THR A 310 -5.91 -3.24 8.70
C THR A 310 -6.91 -2.38 9.48
N GLU A 311 -8.06 -2.06 8.90
CA GLU A 311 -9.13 -1.35 9.59
C GLU A 311 -9.67 -2.12 10.80
N SER A 312 -9.77 -3.44 10.71
CA SER A 312 -10.36 -4.28 11.76
C SER A 312 -9.52 -4.25 13.03
N TRP A 313 -8.20 -4.44 12.92
CA TRP A 313 -7.33 -4.35 14.09
C TRP A 313 -7.17 -2.90 14.59
N ILE A 314 -7.23 -1.88 13.72
CA ILE A 314 -7.22 -0.48 14.17
C ILE A 314 -8.49 -0.17 14.98
N LYS A 315 -9.65 -0.67 14.55
CA LYS A 315 -10.91 -0.53 15.28
C LYS A 315 -10.84 -1.19 16.66
N SER A 316 -10.16 -2.33 16.77
CA SER A 316 -10.02 -3.04 18.06
C SER A 316 -9.16 -2.28 19.09
N LEU A 317 -8.33 -1.32 18.66
CA LEU A 317 -7.60 -0.42 19.55
C LEU A 317 -8.51 0.57 20.30
N ASN A 318 -9.75 0.79 19.81
CA ASN A 318 -10.73 1.70 20.38
C ASN A 318 -10.19 3.15 20.59
N LEU A 319 -9.41 3.64 19.62
CA LEU A 319 -8.89 5.00 19.63
C LEU A 319 -10.00 6.00 19.28
N SER A 320 -9.99 7.19 19.90
CA SER A 320 -10.92 8.27 19.55
C SER A 320 -10.67 8.74 18.12
N ILE A 321 -11.74 8.92 17.34
CA ILE A 321 -11.65 9.50 15.99
C ILE A 321 -11.54 11.02 16.15
N VAL A 322 -10.49 11.60 15.58
CA VAL A 322 -10.23 13.05 15.57
C VAL A 322 -10.70 13.67 14.27
N ASP A 323 -10.55 12.94 13.17
CA ASP A 323 -10.97 13.37 11.83
C ASP A 323 -11.49 12.13 11.08
N ASP A 324 -12.77 12.17 10.72
CA ASP A 324 -13.46 10.98 10.21
C ASP A 324 -13.13 10.71 8.72
N TRP A 325 -13.55 9.54 8.25
CA TRP A 325 -13.26 9.00 6.94
C TRP A 325 -13.56 9.98 5.81
N ARG A 326 -12.51 10.52 5.19
CA ARG A 326 -12.63 11.52 4.12
C ARG A 326 -11.57 11.32 3.03
N PRO A 327 -11.82 11.78 1.80
CA PRO A 327 -10.85 11.65 0.73
C PRO A 327 -9.62 12.53 0.96
N TRP A 328 -8.45 12.05 0.54
CA TRP A 328 -7.26 12.88 0.36
C TRP A 328 -6.90 13.00 -1.12
N ILE A 329 -6.44 14.19 -1.50
CA ILE A 329 -6.36 14.62 -2.90
C ILE A 329 -4.90 14.85 -3.31
N VAL A 330 -4.55 14.41 -4.52
CA VAL A 330 -3.29 14.75 -5.21
C VAL A 330 -3.65 15.26 -6.60
N ASP A 331 -3.20 16.47 -6.93
CA ASP A 331 -3.45 17.14 -8.22
C ASP A 331 -4.92 17.13 -8.66
N GLY A 332 -5.82 17.47 -7.71
CA GLY A 332 -7.26 17.53 -7.96
C GLY A 332 -7.95 16.17 -8.12
N GLN A 333 -7.26 15.05 -7.89
CA GLN A 333 -7.81 13.70 -7.95
C GLN A 333 -7.78 13.00 -6.58
N VAL A 334 -8.81 12.22 -6.28
CA VAL A 334 -8.87 11.38 -5.08
C VAL A 334 -7.76 10.34 -5.16
N ALA A 335 -6.78 10.47 -4.29
CA ALA A 335 -5.65 9.56 -4.18
C ALA A 335 -5.91 8.45 -3.14
N GLY A 336 -6.93 8.62 -2.30
CA GLY A 336 -7.42 7.63 -1.37
C GLY A 336 -8.31 8.25 -0.31
N TYR A 337 -8.54 7.52 0.78
CA TYR A 337 -9.30 7.99 1.94
C TYR A 337 -8.46 7.87 3.20
N SER A 338 -8.69 8.74 4.18
CA SER A 338 -7.97 8.72 5.45
C SER A 338 -8.90 8.95 6.62
N ARG A 339 -8.49 8.46 7.79
CA ARG A 339 -9.07 8.75 9.09
C ARG A 339 -7.95 9.01 10.08
N GLU A 340 -8.10 10.04 10.91
CA GLU A 340 -7.18 10.36 11.99
C GLU A 340 -7.79 10.01 13.34
N TYR A 341 -6.95 9.45 14.20
CA TYR A 341 -7.29 9.01 15.54
C TYR A 341 -6.43 9.75 16.57
N GLY A 342 -6.83 9.68 17.83
CA GLY A 342 -6.11 10.24 18.97
C GLY A 342 -4.62 9.88 18.99
N ASN A 343 -3.80 10.78 19.54
CA ASN A 343 -2.34 10.66 19.58
C ASN A 343 -1.67 10.57 18.19
N ASN A 344 -2.21 11.28 17.20
CA ASN A 344 -1.66 11.38 15.84
C ASN A 344 -1.47 10.01 15.15
N PHE A 345 -2.47 9.14 15.29
CA PHE A 345 -2.51 7.87 14.59
C PHE A 345 -3.35 8.03 13.33
N THR A 346 -2.75 7.84 12.16
CA THR A 346 -3.40 8.03 10.87
C THR A 346 -3.54 6.71 10.14
N PHE A 347 -4.74 6.41 9.65
CA PHE A 347 -4.95 5.36 8.66
C PHE A 347 -5.30 5.97 7.31
N ALA A 348 -4.71 5.47 6.22
CA ALA A 348 -5.03 5.91 4.87
C ALA A 348 -5.08 4.75 3.87
N THR A 349 -6.05 4.75 2.97
CA THR A 349 -6.00 3.93 1.75
C THR A 349 -5.26 4.68 0.65
N VAL A 350 -4.60 3.95 -0.23
CA VAL A 350 -4.10 4.47 -1.52
C VAL A 350 -4.96 3.87 -2.60
N LYS A 351 -5.70 4.71 -3.31
CA LYS A 351 -6.75 4.30 -4.25
C LYS A 351 -6.21 3.98 -5.63
N ALA A 352 -6.87 3.04 -6.29
CA ALA A 352 -6.68 2.81 -7.71
C ALA A 352 -7.11 3.98 -8.60
N SER A 353 -6.27 4.29 -9.59
CA SER A 353 -6.62 5.23 -10.65
C SER A 353 -6.12 4.73 -12.01
N VAL A 354 -7.01 4.75 -12.99
CA VAL A 354 -6.70 4.38 -14.37
C VAL A 354 -6.15 5.64 -15.06
N LEU A 355 -4.86 5.64 -15.40
CA LEU A 355 -4.29 6.68 -16.26
C LEU A 355 -4.13 6.09 -17.67
N ILE A 356 -5.14 6.30 -18.52
CA ILE A 356 -5.05 5.94 -19.94
C ILE A 356 -4.17 7.00 -20.62
N PHE A 357 -2.87 6.75 -20.72
CA PHE A 357 -2.02 7.51 -21.63
C PHE A 357 -1.99 6.82 -23.00
N TRP A 358 -2.68 7.41 -23.98
CA TRP A 358 -2.52 7.03 -25.37
C TRP A 358 -1.26 7.71 -25.93
N LYS A 359 -0.09 7.08 -25.78
CA LYS A 359 1.15 7.58 -26.40
C LYS A 359 1.76 6.48 -27.26
N LYS A 360 1.62 6.63 -28.59
CA LYS A 360 2.22 5.79 -29.65
C LYS A 360 2.07 4.27 -29.40
N ASN A 361 0.84 3.76 -29.56
CA ASN A 361 0.54 2.32 -29.59
C ASN A 361 0.90 1.52 -28.32
N ARG A 362 0.90 2.16 -27.14
CA ARG A 362 1.05 1.47 -25.85
C ARG A 362 -0.02 1.94 -24.88
N CYS A 363 -0.94 1.04 -24.51
CA CYS A 363 -1.80 1.20 -23.35
C CYS A 363 -0.94 1.01 -22.10
N ASN A 364 -0.57 2.08 -21.41
CA ASN A 364 -0.08 1.94 -20.04
C ASN A 364 -1.31 1.74 -19.16
N GLY A 365 -1.42 0.53 -18.60
CA GLY A 365 -2.63 -0.05 -18.04
C GLY A 365 -3.19 0.62 -16.79
N VAL A 366 -4.24 0.00 -16.27
CA VAL A 366 -4.82 0.30 -14.96
C VAL A 366 -3.75 0.10 -13.89
N TRP A 367 -3.51 1.11 -13.06
CA TRP A 367 -2.63 0.96 -11.90
C TRP A 367 -3.52 1.14 -10.67
N GLY A 368 -3.86 0.07 -9.95
CA GLY A 368 -4.34 0.19 -8.58
C GLY A 368 -3.15 0.27 -7.61
N ALA A 369 -3.36 0.61 -6.34
CA ALA A 369 -2.29 0.37 -5.36
C ALA A 369 -2.40 -1.06 -4.85
N GLY A 370 -1.43 -1.89 -5.21
CA GLY A 370 -1.29 -3.25 -4.68
C GLY A 370 -0.54 -3.28 -3.35
N HIS A 371 0.03 -4.43 -3.03
CA HIS A 371 0.69 -4.73 -1.76
C HIS A 371 1.79 -3.74 -1.37
N THR A 372 2.60 -3.30 -2.34
CA THR A 372 3.63 -2.27 -2.17
C THR A 372 3.14 -0.98 -2.80
N ALA A 373 2.25 -0.25 -2.13
CA ALA A 373 1.62 0.95 -2.71
C ALA A 373 2.60 1.93 -3.41
N PRO A 374 3.81 2.21 -2.90
CA PRO A 374 4.78 3.06 -3.60
C PRO A 374 5.29 2.51 -4.95
N GLU A 375 5.24 1.19 -5.18
CA GLU A 375 5.57 0.56 -6.47
C GLU A 375 4.52 0.88 -7.53
N TYR A 376 3.25 0.87 -7.12
CA TYR A 376 2.13 1.03 -8.04
C TYR A 376 1.66 2.49 -8.18
N LYS A 377 1.73 3.26 -7.10
CA LYS A 377 1.28 4.66 -6.97
C LYS A 377 2.37 5.57 -6.40
N PRO A 378 3.54 5.67 -7.06
CA PRO A 378 4.70 6.35 -6.49
C PRO A 378 4.45 7.83 -6.19
N LYS A 379 3.66 8.53 -7.01
CA LYS A 379 3.33 9.95 -6.83
C LYS A 379 2.45 10.19 -5.63
N GLU A 380 1.38 9.42 -5.51
CA GLU A 380 0.41 9.49 -4.44
C GLU A 380 1.06 9.09 -3.12
N SER A 381 1.81 7.98 -3.09
CA SER A 381 2.56 7.53 -1.92
C SER A 381 3.62 8.54 -1.48
N PHE A 382 4.36 9.16 -2.40
CA PHE A 382 5.30 10.24 -2.06
C PHE A 382 4.59 11.47 -1.50
N SER A 383 3.45 11.86 -2.07
CA SER A 383 2.67 13.01 -1.60
C SER A 383 2.14 12.78 -0.18
N MET A 384 1.61 11.58 0.09
CA MET A 384 1.19 11.13 1.41
C MET A 384 2.37 11.16 2.41
N PHE A 385 3.49 10.52 2.06
CA PHE A 385 4.69 10.49 2.90
C PHE A 385 5.20 11.90 3.20
N LYS A 386 5.33 12.76 2.18
CA LYS A 386 5.82 14.13 2.32
C LYS A 386 4.92 14.98 3.23
N ARG A 387 3.60 14.92 3.06
CA ARG A 387 2.64 15.64 3.91
C ARG A 387 2.74 15.13 5.34
N TRP A 388 2.67 13.81 5.52
CA TRP A 388 2.71 13.21 6.84
C TRP A 388 4.02 13.53 7.55
N ILE A 389 5.20 13.28 6.96
CA ILE A 389 6.49 13.53 7.62
C ILE A 389 6.69 15.01 8.00
N SER A 390 6.07 15.93 7.26
CA SER A 390 6.08 17.37 7.52
C SER A 390 4.99 17.86 8.48
N GLN A 391 4.27 16.95 9.14
CA GLN A 391 3.15 17.23 10.04
C GLN A 391 2.00 18.01 9.37
N GLN A 392 1.82 17.83 8.07
CA GLN A 392 0.68 18.36 7.32
C GLN A 392 -0.44 17.32 7.29
N PRO A 393 -1.72 17.74 7.37
CA PRO A 393 -2.85 16.83 7.24
C PRO A 393 -2.84 16.19 5.84
N LEU A 394 -3.27 14.92 5.77
CA LEU A 394 -3.37 14.21 4.49
C LEU A 394 -4.55 14.70 3.68
N GLY A 395 -5.70 14.83 4.34
CA GLY A 395 -6.87 15.39 3.73
C GLY A 395 -6.62 16.87 3.49
N GLY A 396 -6.73 17.27 2.22
CA GLY A 396 -6.93 18.67 1.94
C GLY A 396 -8.16 19.12 2.71
N THR A 397 -8.14 20.33 3.26
CA THR A 397 -9.37 21.09 3.14
C THR A 397 -9.76 20.98 1.66
N VAL A 398 -11.04 20.78 1.35
CA VAL A 398 -11.51 21.39 0.10
C VAL A 398 -11.30 22.88 0.38
N GLY A 399 -10.07 23.35 0.16
CA GLY A 399 -9.61 24.65 0.59
C GLY A 399 -10.53 25.65 -0.06
N ASP A 400 -11.07 26.57 0.74
CA ASP A 400 -11.83 27.74 0.32
C ASP A 400 -12.53 27.50 -1.03
N VAL A 401 -13.65 26.76 -0.99
CA VAL A 401 -14.36 26.39 -2.21
C VAL A 401 -14.91 27.66 -2.86
N GLU A 402 -14.17 28.21 -3.81
CA GLU A 402 -14.62 29.32 -4.62
C GLU A 402 -15.51 28.79 -5.74
N PHE A 403 -16.77 29.19 -5.73
CA PHE A 403 -17.71 28.85 -6.80
C PHE A 403 -17.60 29.87 -7.91
N PHE A 404 -17.24 29.41 -9.11
CA PHE A 404 -17.45 30.19 -10.32
C PHE A 404 -18.92 30.09 -10.72
N TYR A 405 -19.58 31.23 -10.89
CA TYR A 405 -20.95 31.30 -11.40
C TYR A 405 -21.07 32.31 -12.52
N TYR A 406 -22.03 32.09 -13.41
CA TYR A 406 -22.55 33.09 -14.33
C TYR A 406 -23.95 33.46 -13.86
N PHE A 407 -24.15 34.73 -13.54
CA PHE A 407 -25.46 35.24 -13.17
C PHE A 407 -26.13 35.88 -14.37
N ILE A 408 -27.31 35.38 -14.70
CA ILE A 408 -28.15 35.94 -15.78
C ILE A 408 -29.35 36.57 -15.09
N GLN A 409 -29.46 37.89 -15.20
CA GLN A 409 -30.60 38.63 -14.66
C GLN A 409 -31.87 38.31 -15.47
N SER A 410 -33.02 38.29 -14.77
CA SER A 410 -34.32 38.14 -15.43
C SER A 410 -34.54 39.24 -16.47
N GLU A 411 -35.05 38.88 -17.65
CA GLU A 411 -35.40 39.86 -18.69
C GLU A 411 -36.63 40.71 -18.33
N SER A 412 -37.36 40.33 -17.27
CA SER A 412 -38.60 40.99 -16.84
C SER A 412 -38.32 42.04 -15.75
N ASN A 413 -38.26 41.65 -14.48
CA ASN A 413 -37.95 42.52 -13.36
C ASN A 413 -36.97 41.78 -12.44
N PRO A 414 -35.64 41.93 -12.65
CA PRO A 414 -34.61 41.27 -11.87
C PRO A 414 -34.74 41.42 -10.34
N SER A 415 -35.39 42.50 -9.89
CA SER A 415 -35.56 42.79 -8.46
C SER A 415 -36.79 42.11 -7.82
N LYS A 416 -37.72 41.60 -8.62
CA LYS A 416 -38.98 40.99 -8.16
C LYS A 416 -39.18 39.55 -8.61
N ASP A 417 -38.50 39.15 -9.68
CA ASP A 417 -38.63 37.80 -10.23
C ASP A 417 -37.89 36.77 -9.36
N PRO A 418 -38.35 35.50 -9.34
CA PRO A 418 -37.72 34.46 -8.53
C PRO A 418 -36.25 34.21 -8.92
N LEU A 419 -35.37 34.09 -7.92
CA LEU A 419 -33.99 33.65 -8.09
C LEU A 419 -33.93 32.12 -8.09
N ILE A 420 -33.35 31.53 -9.15
CA ILE A 420 -33.19 30.08 -9.29
C ILE A 420 -31.71 29.74 -9.31
N LEU A 421 -31.25 28.93 -8.36
CA LEU A 421 -29.93 28.28 -8.42
C LEU A 421 -30.05 27.03 -9.28
N TRP A 422 -29.40 27.04 -10.45
CA TRP A 422 -29.37 25.89 -11.35
C TRP A 422 -28.02 25.18 -11.29
N LEU A 423 -28.01 23.93 -10.82
CA LEU A 423 -26.82 23.09 -10.78
C LEU A 423 -26.74 22.26 -12.06
N THR A 424 -25.63 22.37 -12.81
CA THR A 424 -25.44 21.62 -14.05
C THR A 424 -25.25 20.13 -13.78
N GLY A 425 -26.02 19.26 -14.44
CA GLY A 425 -25.81 17.82 -14.51
C GLY A 425 -25.94 17.33 -15.95
N GLY A 426 -25.00 16.51 -16.44
CA GLY A 426 -24.98 16.03 -17.84
C GLY A 426 -24.82 17.16 -18.88
N PRO A 427 -24.87 16.90 -20.20
CA PRO A 427 -24.60 17.93 -21.22
C PRO A 427 -25.65 19.05 -21.09
N GLY A 428 -25.22 20.14 -20.47
CA GLY A 428 -26.06 21.27 -20.08
C GLY A 428 -26.55 22.11 -21.25
N PRO A 429 -27.20 23.25 -20.98
CA PRO A 429 -27.89 24.06 -21.99
C PRO A 429 -26.99 24.87 -22.95
N LEU A 430 -25.67 24.82 -22.74
CA LEU A 430 -24.71 25.54 -23.56
C LEU A 430 -24.18 24.64 -24.67
N GLN A 431 -24.30 25.11 -25.91
CA GLN A 431 -23.76 24.43 -27.09
C GLN A 431 -22.49 25.17 -27.55
N PHE A 432 -21.35 24.47 -27.55
CA PHE A 432 -20.13 24.98 -28.14
C PHE A 432 -20.19 24.90 -29.66
N ASN A 433 -19.65 25.91 -30.35
CA ASN A 433 -19.48 25.84 -31.80
C ASN A 433 -18.37 24.82 -32.12
N LEU A 434 -18.76 23.65 -32.60
CA LEU A 434 -17.86 22.57 -32.97
C LEU A 434 -17.32 22.80 -34.39
N MET A 435 -16.45 23.80 -34.54
CA MET A 435 -15.55 23.89 -35.70
C MET A 435 -14.21 23.20 -35.35
N GLU A 436 -13.44 22.74 -36.34
CA GLU A 436 -12.12 22.15 -36.10
C GLU A 436 -11.26 23.07 -35.22
N TYR A 437 -10.80 22.54 -34.08
CA TYR A 437 -10.03 23.28 -33.10
C TYR A 437 -8.66 23.66 -33.67
N ASN A 438 -8.50 24.93 -34.06
CA ASN A 438 -7.28 25.49 -34.64
C ASN A 438 -6.34 26.12 -33.60
N GLY A 439 -6.63 25.95 -32.30
CA GLY A 439 -5.88 26.57 -31.20
C GLY A 439 -6.39 27.95 -30.73
N SER A 440 -7.47 28.49 -31.31
CA SER A 440 -8.15 29.68 -30.79
C SER A 440 -9.13 29.34 -29.65
N LEU A 441 -9.48 30.34 -28.84
CA LEU A 441 -10.54 30.21 -27.83
C LEU A 441 -11.85 29.73 -28.49
N PRO A 442 -12.59 28.79 -27.88
CA PRO A 442 -13.89 28.36 -28.39
C PRO A 442 -14.86 29.53 -28.48
N THR A 443 -15.56 29.66 -29.60
CA THR A 443 -16.64 30.65 -29.76
C THR A 443 -17.98 30.03 -29.37
N PHE A 444 -18.80 30.77 -28.62
CA PHE A 444 -20.20 30.38 -28.37
C PHE A 444 -21.06 30.71 -29.59
N SER A 445 -21.89 29.76 -30.01
CA SER A 445 -22.98 30.00 -30.96
C SER A 445 -24.31 30.05 -30.22
N LEU A 446 -25.19 30.97 -30.63
CA LEU A 446 -26.54 31.04 -30.08
C LEU A 446 -27.28 29.73 -30.40
N ASN A 447 -27.67 28.97 -29.37
CA ASN A 447 -28.64 27.90 -29.56
C ASN A 447 -30.04 28.56 -29.66
N PRO A 448 -30.73 28.50 -30.82
CA PRO A 448 -32.05 29.12 -30.99
C PRO A 448 -33.15 28.48 -30.13
N TYR A 449 -32.87 27.31 -29.54
CA TYR A 449 -33.73 26.62 -28.57
C TYR A 449 -33.23 26.77 -27.13
N SER A 450 -32.26 27.66 -26.88
CA SER A 450 -31.87 28.05 -25.52
C SER A 450 -33.03 28.74 -24.81
N TRP A 451 -33.13 28.48 -23.52
CA TRP A 451 -34.14 29.02 -22.61
C TRP A 451 -33.75 30.42 -22.12
N THR A 452 -32.58 30.92 -22.56
CA THR A 452 -32.08 32.28 -22.35
C THR A 452 -31.73 32.91 -23.70
N LYS A 453 -32.17 34.16 -23.95
CA LYS A 453 -31.70 34.96 -25.09
C LYS A 453 -30.49 35.78 -24.65
N VAL A 454 -29.44 35.82 -25.47
CA VAL A 454 -28.11 36.37 -25.12
C VAL A 454 -28.09 37.89 -24.86
N LYS A 455 -29.24 38.59 -24.93
CA LYS A 455 -29.32 40.05 -24.78
C LYS A 455 -28.97 40.57 -23.37
N SER A 456 -28.87 39.71 -22.36
CA SER A 456 -28.60 40.07 -20.95
C SER A 456 -27.28 39.53 -20.39
N PHE A 457 -26.34 39.06 -21.23
CA PHE A 457 -24.96 38.75 -20.79
C PHE A 457 -24.22 40.06 -20.41
N ILE A 458 -24.55 40.64 -19.26
CA ILE A 458 -23.80 41.74 -18.67
C ILE A 458 -22.57 41.15 -17.98
N HIS A 459 -21.41 41.70 -18.33
CA HIS A 459 -20.07 41.36 -17.86
C HIS A 459 -19.87 41.57 -16.34
N SER A 460 -20.41 40.69 -15.50
CA SER A 460 -19.94 40.57 -14.11
C SER A 460 -19.40 39.16 -13.86
N PHE A 461 -18.11 38.98 -14.13
CA PHE A 461 -17.34 37.87 -13.59
C PHE A 461 -16.97 38.24 -12.15
N THR A 462 -17.73 37.77 -11.17
CA THR A 462 -17.45 38.01 -9.76
C THR A 462 -16.90 36.74 -9.11
N HIS A 463 -15.73 36.86 -8.48
CA HIS A 463 -15.22 35.86 -7.54
C HIS A 463 -15.75 36.26 -6.16
N ASP A 464 -16.63 35.43 -5.60
CA ASP A 464 -17.12 35.61 -4.23
C ASP A 464 -16.55 34.49 -3.36
N SER A 465 -15.64 34.84 -2.45
CA SER A 465 -15.10 33.93 -1.44
C SER A 465 -16.09 33.84 -0.27
N ILE A 466 -16.61 32.65 0.03
CA ILE A 466 -17.35 32.40 1.27
C ILE A 466 -16.32 32.00 2.33
N LYS A 467 -16.08 32.88 3.31
CA LYS A 467 -15.23 32.60 4.48
C LYS A 467 -15.97 31.80 5.54
#